data_AF-A0A2T2V980-F1
#
_entry.id   AF-A0A2T2V980-F1
#
_cell.length_a   1.000
_cell.length_b   1.000
_cell.length_c   1.000
_cell.angle_alpha   90.00
_cell.angle_beta   90.00
_cell.angle_gamma   90.00
#
_symmetry.space_group_name_H-M   'P 1'
#
loop_
_entity.id
_entity.type
_entity.pdbx_description
1 polymer ?
#
loop_
_entity_poly.entity_id
_entity_poly.type
_entity_poly.pdbx_seq_one_letter_code
_entity_poly.pdbx_strand_id
1 'polypeptide(L)' 'MKTLIVTPDKDRELQFLKELLGKLGYPVQELTQEEAEDAGLLTAMVREKKEDYVSEEEVRQELRKK' A
#
# COMPACT_ATOMS: atom_id res chain seq x y z
N MET A 1 11.80 -0.32 8.84
CA MET A 1 10.67 -0.49 9.78
C MET A 1 9.74 -1.56 9.23
N LYS A 2 9.07 -2.33 10.09
CA LYS A 2 7.99 -3.23 9.68
C LYS A 2 6.68 -2.48 9.95
N THR A 3 5.85 -2.33 8.93
CA THR A 3 4.60 -1.58 8.98
C THR A 3 3.43 -2.55 8.80
N LEU A 4 2.38 -2.37 9.57
CA LEU A 4 1.14 -3.13 9.47
C LEU A 4 0.01 -2.18 9.08
N ILE A 5 -0.62 -2.43 7.93
CA ILE A 5 -1.82 -1.73 7.48
C ILE A 5 -3.00 -2.65 7.74
N VAL A 6 -4.02 -2.14 8.41
CA VAL A 6 -5.27 -2.86 8.69
C VAL A 6 -6.41 -2.07 8.06
N THR A 7 -7.16 -2.71 7.17
CA THR A 7 -8.31 -2.13 6.46
C THR A 7 -9.58 -2.85 6.90
N PRO A 8 -10.31 -2.34 7.91
CA PRO A 8 -11.57 -2.92 8.34
C PRO A 8 -12.66 -2.71 7.27
N ASP A 9 -13.54 -3.70 7.09
CA ASP A 9 -14.61 -3.64 6.08
C ASP A 9 -15.83 -2.83 6.56
N LYS A 10 -15.95 -2.64 7.88
CA LYS A 10 -17.09 -1.96 8.52
C LYS A 10 -16.62 -0.91 9.52
N ASP A 11 -17.37 0.18 9.63
CA ASP A 11 -17.12 1.25 10.61
C ASP A 11 -17.06 0.73 12.06
N ARG A 12 -17.89 -0.27 12.38
CA ARG A 12 -17.89 -0.89 13.71
C ARG A 12 -16.56 -1.59 14.02
N GLU A 13 -15.94 -2.21 13.02
CA GLU A 13 -14.66 -2.90 13.17
C GLU A 13 -13.52 -1.90 13.30
N LEU A 14 -13.57 -0.81 12.53
CA LEU A 14 -12.65 0.32 12.66
C LEU A 14 -12.68 0.89 14.09
N GLN A 15 -13.88 1.15 14.61
CA GLN A 15 -14.05 1.71 15.95
C GLN A 15 -13.53 0.75 17.04
N PHE A 16 -13.86 -0.54 16.92
CA PHE A 16 -13.36 -1.57 17.84
C PHE A 16 -11.83 -1.63 17.86
N LEU A 17 -11.19 -1.60 16.69
CA LEU A 17 -9.73 -1.64 16.58
C LEU A 17 -9.07 -0.41 17.18
N LYS A 18 -9.61 0.79 16.94
CA LYS A 18 -9.11 2.03 17.56
C LYS A 18 -9.12 1.94 19.08
N GLU A 19 -10.24 1.49 19.66
CA GLU A 19 -10.37 1.36 21.12
C GLU A 19 -9.42 0.30 21.69
N LEU A 20 -9.31 -0.85 21.02
CA LEU A 20 -8.42 -1.92 21.44
C LEU A 20 -6.95 -1.47 21.43
N LEU A 21 -6.49 -0.91 20.30
CA LEU A 21 -5.12 -0.46 20.13
C LEU A 21 -4.78 0.70 21.07
N GLY A 22 -5.72 1.62 21.29
CA GLY A 22 -5.59 2.69 22.28
C GLY A 22 -5.42 2.16 23.71
N LYS A 23 -6.21 1.15 24.10
CA LYS A 23 -6.06 0.49 25.42
C LYS A 23 -4.74 -0.26 25.60
N LEU A 24 -4.19 -0.77 24.51
CA LEU A 24 -2.89 -1.43 24.49
C LEU A 24 -1.71 -0.45 24.44
N GLY A 25 -1.97 0.86 24.31
CA GLY A 25 -0.95 1.90 24.27
C GLY A 25 -0.27 2.05 22.91
N TYR A 26 -0.86 1.49 21.85
CA TYR A 26 -0.36 1.69 20.49
C TYR A 26 -0.88 3.01 19.91
N PRO A 27 -0.01 3.84 19.31
CA PRO A 27 -0.45 5.02 18.58
C PRO A 27 -1.23 4.56 17.33
N VAL A 28 -2.45 5.08 17.19
CA VAL A 28 -3.31 4.83 16.02
C VAL A 28 -3.39 6.10 15.21
N GLN A 29 -3.14 5.99 13.90
CA GLN A 29 -3.34 7.07 12.94
C GLN A 29 -4.38 6.61 11.93
N GLU A 30 -5.34 7.47 11.64
CA GLU A 30 -6.26 7.30 10.52
C GLU A 30 -5.65 7.95 9.29
N LEU A 31 -5.66 7.22 8.18
CA LEU A 31 -5.21 7.73 6.90
C LEU A 31 -6.42 8.26 6.13
N THR A 32 -6.24 9.40 5.49
CA THR A 32 -7.12 9.87 4.42
C THR A 32 -7.04 8.91 3.22
N GLN A 33 -7.99 9.05 2.30
CA GLN A 33 -7.99 8.23 1.08
C GLN A 33 -6.69 8.43 0.26
N GLU A 34 -6.23 9.67 0.11
CA GLU A 34 -4.98 10.01 -0.59
C GLU A 34 -3.77 9.34 0.07
N GLU A 35 -3.65 9.45 1.39
CA GLU A 35 -2.55 8.81 2.13
C GLU A 35 -2.60 7.27 2.04
N ALA A 36 -3.79 6.68 1.96
CA ALA A 36 -3.95 5.24 1.78
C ALA A 36 -3.53 4.78 0.37
N GLU A 37 -3.87 5.56 -0.66
CA GLU A 37 -3.43 5.33 -2.04
C GLU A 37 -1.91 5.44 -2.15
N ASP A 38 -1.31 6.48 -1.56
CA ASP A 38 0.13 6.68 -1.51
C ASP A 38 0.86 5.53 -0.80
N ALA A 39 0.31 5.05 0.32
CA ALA A 39 0.87 3.90 1.04
C ALA A 39 0.80 2.61 0.21
N GLY A 40 -0.29 2.44 -0.56
CA GLY A 40 -0.45 1.35 -1.51
C GLY A 40 0.58 1.42 -2.64
N LEU A 41 0.79 2.59 -3.22
CA LEU A 41 1.77 2.85 -4.27
C LEU A 41 3.19 2.59 -3.78
N LEU A 42 3.56 3.13 -2.62
CA LEU A 42 4.87 2.91 -2.01
C LEU A 42 5.11 1.40 -1.75
N THR A 43 4.08 0.68 -1.29
CA THR A 43 4.17 -0.77 -1.08
C THR A 43 4.39 -1.52 -2.39
N ALA A 44 3.71 -1.12 -3.47
CA ALA A 44 3.91 -1.71 -4.80
C ALA A 44 5.34 -1.45 -5.31
N MET A 45 5.84 -0.22 -5.18
CA MET A 45 7.20 0.17 -5.58
C MET A 45 8.29 -0.56 -4.78
N VAL A 46 8.07 -0.83 -3.49
CA VAL A 46 9.00 -1.60 -2.67
C VAL A 46 8.95 -3.10 -3.00
N ARG A 47 7.77 -3.61 -3.37
CA ARG A 47 7.56 -5.02 -3.75
C ARG A 47 8.10 -5.32 -5.15
N GLU A 48 7.99 -4.37 -6.08
CA GLU A 48 8.71 -4.45 -7.36
C GLU A 48 10.20 -4.33 -7.06
N LYS A 49 10.85 -5.49 -6.98
CA LYS A 49 12.30 -5.58 -7.08
C LYS A 49 12.75 -4.82 -8.33
N LYS A 50 13.87 -4.10 -8.21
CA LYS A 50 14.62 -3.39 -9.27
C LYS A 50 15.13 -4.29 -10.42
N GLU A 51 14.53 -5.45 -10.66
CA GLU A 51 15.13 -6.53 -11.45
C GLU A 51 14.64 -6.68 -12.88
N ASP A 52 13.63 -5.93 -13.34
CA ASP A 52 13.29 -5.91 -14.77
C ASP A 52 13.36 -4.49 -15.34
N TYR A 53 14.60 -3.98 -15.47
CA TYR A 53 14.86 -2.93 -16.45
C TYR A 53 14.78 -3.56 -17.84
N VAL A 54 13.59 -3.51 -18.44
CA VAL A 54 13.42 -3.85 -19.86
C VAL A 54 14.08 -2.78 -20.72
N SER A 55 14.78 -3.21 -21.78
CA SER A 55 15.41 -2.26 -22.71
C SER A 55 14.34 -1.48 -23.49
N GLU A 56 14.66 -0.24 -23.87
CA GLU A 56 13.77 0.57 -24.72
C GLU A 56 13.43 -0.18 -26.03
N GLU A 57 14.40 -0.91 -26.58
CA GLU A 57 14.22 -1.82 -27.72
C GLU A 57 13.13 -2.87 -27.49
N GLU A 58 13.11 -3.57 -26.35
CA GLU A 58 12.10 -4.60 -26.04
C GLU A 58 10.69 -4.00 -25.93
N VAL A 59 10.55 -2.87 -25.26
CA VAL A 59 9.26 -2.17 -25.12
C VAL A 59 8.74 -1.74 -26.49
N ARG A 60 9.63 -1.23 -27.35
CA ARG A 60 9.27 -0.72 -28.68
C ARG A 60 8.88 -1.84 -29.65
N GLN A 61 9.43 -3.04 -29.48
CA GLN A 61 9.04 -4.21 -30.27
C GLN A 61 7.63 -4.71 -29.93
N GLU A 62 7.27 -4.77 -28.65
CA GLU A 62 5.92 -5.19 -28.23
C GLU A 62 4.83 -4.19 -28.65
N LEU A 63 5.12 -2.89 -28.58
CA LEU A 63 4.18 -1.85 -29.01
C LEU A 63 3.88 -1.86 -30.53
N ARG A 64 4.80 -2.39 -31.34
CA ARG A 64 4.63 -2.50 -32.81
C ARG A 64 3.85 -3.74 -33.26
N LYS A 65 3.49 -4.64 -32.34
CA LYS A 65 2.69 -5.85 -32.64
C LYS A 65 1.18 -5.60 -32.64
N LYS A 66 0.72 -4.37 -32.39
CA LYS A 66 -0.67 -3.91 -32.61
C LYS A 66 -0.79 -3.20 -33.95
#